data_AF-A0A2P5FFF0-F1
#
_entry.id   AF-A0A2P5FFF0-F1
#
_cell.length_a   1.000
_cell.length_b   1.000
_cell.length_c   1.000
_cell.angle_alpha   90.00
_cell.angle_beta   90.00
_cell.angle_gamma   90.00
#
_symmetry.space_group_name_H-M   'P 1'
#
loop_
_entity.id
_entity.type
_entity.pdbx_description
1 polymer ?
#
loop_
_entity_poly.entity_id
_entity_poly.type
_entity_poly.pdbx_seq_one_letter_code
_entity_poly.pdbx_strand_id
1 'polypeptide(L)'
;MQPLMEQPNPEDDADLAKTTVERVLRSMSKPVGLLNVTELSSLRNDAHPSLYSSGAHRGMDCSHWCVSGVPDTWNHLLYAELMVRSNTPT
;
A
#
# COMPACT_ATOMS: atom_id res chain seq x y z
N MET A 1 26.14 -14.85 26.06
CA MET A 1 26.30 -13.81 25.01
C MET A 1 25.75 -14.39 23.73
N GLN A 2 24.43 -14.28 23.50
CA GLN A 2 23.85 -14.64 22.21
C GLN A 2 24.11 -13.47 21.27
N PRO A 3 24.65 -13.68 20.06
CA PRO A 3 24.85 -12.60 19.12
C PRO A 3 23.48 -12.03 18.77
N LEU A 4 23.37 -10.70 18.77
CA LEU A 4 22.24 -10.03 18.17
C LEU A 4 22.22 -10.46 16.70
N MET A 5 21.25 -11.29 16.32
CA MET A 5 20.89 -11.39 14.91
C MET A 5 20.48 -9.96 14.52
N GLU A 6 21.27 -9.33 13.67
CA GLU A 6 20.92 -8.06 13.02
C GLU A 6 19.49 -8.24 12.51
N GLN A 7 18.53 -7.52 13.11
CA GLN A 7 17.15 -7.58 12.64
C GLN A 7 17.18 -7.02 11.21
N PRO A 8 16.54 -7.68 10.23
CA PRO A 8 16.46 -7.14 8.89
C PRO A 8 15.91 -5.71 8.96
N ASN A 9 16.55 -4.80 8.23
CA ASN A 9 16.11 -3.41 8.18
C ASN A 9 14.71 -3.39 7.56
N PRO A 10 13.70 -2.78 8.20
CA PRO A 10 12.35 -2.69 7.64
C PRO A 10 12.31 -2.06 6.24
N GLU A 11 13.31 -1.23 5.90
CA GLU A 11 13.46 -0.64 4.57
C GLU A 11 13.85 -1.68 3.51
N ASP A 12 14.69 -2.66 3.87
CA ASP A 12 15.12 -3.73 2.95
C ASP A 12 13.95 -4.66 2.59
N ASP A 13 13.08 -4.95 3.57
CA ASP A 13 11.89 -5.79 3.37
C ASP A 13 10.82 -5.08 2.50
N ALA A 14 10.63 -3.77 2.71
CA ALA A 14 9.71 -2.97 1.91
C ALA A 14 10.18 -2.84 0.45
N ASP A 15 11.48 -2.70 0.23
CA ASP A 15 12.07 -2.67 -1.10
C ASP A 15 11.93 -4.03 -1.80
N LEU A 16 12.12 -5.14 -1.07
CA LEU A 16 11.92 -6.48 -1.62
C LEU A 16 10.47 -6.72 -2.08
N ALA A 17 9.48 -6.30 -1.28
CA ALA A 17 8.08 -6.44 -1.65
C ALA A 17 7.73 -5.64 -2.91
N LYS A 18 8.18 -4.38 -2.97
CA LYS A 18 7.99 -3.49 -4.13
C LYS A 18 8.62 -4.07 -5.39
N THR A 19 9.90 -4.42 -5.34
CA THR A 19 10.64 -4.96 -6.49
C THR A 19 10.07 -6.29 -6.97
N THR A 20 9.58 -7.14 -6.05
CA THR A 20 8.91 -8.40 -6.40
C THR A 20 7.64 -8.16 -7.20
N VAL A 21 6.78 -7.23 -6.76
CA VAL A 21 5.54 -6.88 -7.48
C VAL A 21 5.87 -6.32 -8.86
N GLU A 22 6.79 -5.36 -8.95
CA GLU A 22 7.20 -4.77 -10.24
C GLU A 22 7.75 -5.82 -11.22
N ARG A 23 8.55 -6.77 -10.72
CA ARG A 23 9.09 -7.87 -11.54
C ARG A 23 7.99 -8.78 -12.07
N VAL A 24 7.05 -9.17 -11.21
CA VAL A 24 5.94 -10.04 -11.62
C VAL A 24 5.09 -9.35 -12.67
N LEU A 25 4.70 -8.09 -12.45
CA LEU A 25 3.87 -7.33 -13.39
C LEU A 25 4.52 -7.20 -14.77
N ARG A 26 5.84 -7.04 -14.86
CA ARG A 26 6.59 -7.01 -16.13
C ARG A 26 6.57 -8.34 -16.88
N SER A 27 6.40 -9.46 -16.16
CA SER A 27 6.40 -10.81 -16.74
C SER A 27 5.00 -11.30 -17.16
N MET A 28 3.94 -10.55 -16.82
CA MET A 28 2.57 -10.95 -17.12
C MET A 28 2.23 -10.79 -18.60
N SER A 29 1.59 -11.80 -19.19
CA SER A 29 1.16 -11.76 -20.59
C SER A 29 0.05 -10.74 -20.85
N LYS A 30 -0.76 -10.42 -19.84
CA LYS A 30 -1.76 -9.34 -19.89
C LYS A 30 -1.19 -8.11 -19.17
N PRO A 31 -1.05 -6.94 -19.84
CA PRO A 31 -0.56 -5.73 -19.21
C PRO A 31 -1.44 -5.31 -18.03
N VAL A 32 -0.83 -5.03 -16.89
CA VAL A 32 -1.50 -4.51 -15.68
C VAL A 32 -0.79 -3.24 -15.24
N GLY A 33 -1.58 -2.20 -14.93
CA GLY A 33 -1.05 -0.97 -14.33
C GLY A 33 -0.92 -1.13 -12.81
N LEU A 34 0.23 -0.71 -12.26
CA LEU A 34 0.42 -0.63 -10.82
C LEU A 34 0.02 0.76 -10.31
N LEU A 35 -1.00 0.82 -9.45
CA LEU A 35 -1.29 2.02 -8.67
C LEU A 35 -0.44 2.00 -7.40
N ASN A 36 0.77 2.57 -7.46
CA ASN A 36 1.68 2.58 -6.31
C ASN A 36 1.27 3.64 -5.28
N VAL A 37 0.62 3.21 -4.20
CA VAL A 37 0.16 4.07 -3.10
C VAL A 37 0.99 3.93 -1.83
N THR A 38 2.09 3.16 -1.86
CA THR A 38 2.84 2.75 -0.65
C THR A 38 3.40 3.94 0.11
N GLU A 39 4.14 4.83 -0.57
CA GLU A 39 4.75 6.01 0.07
C GLU A 39 3.70 7.02 0.55
N LEU A 40 2.67 7.27 -0.26
CA LEU A 40 1.57 8.15 0.14
C LEU A 40 0.87 7.62 1.41
N SER A 41 0.67 6.30 1.50
CA SER A 41 -0.02 5.69 2.62
C SER A 41 0.85 5.61 3.87
N SER A 42 2.17 5.41 3.73
CA SER A 42 3.09 5.38 4.88
C SER A 42 3.18 6.74 5.59
N LEU A 43 2.97 7.83 4.86
CA LEU A 43 2.90 9.20 5.41
C LEU A 43 1.63 9.47 6.23
N ARG A 44 0.65 8.57 6.23
CA ARG A 44 -0.69 8.78 6.82
C ARG A 44 -0.97 7.87 8.01
N ASN A 45 0.02 7.63 8.87
CA ASN A 45 -0.14 6.82 10.10
C ASN A 45 -1.27 7.30 11.04
N ASP A 46 -1.73 8.54 10.91
CA ASP A 46 -2.84 9.15 11.64
C ASP A 46 -4.22 8.68 11.16
N ALA A 47 -4.31 8.06 9.98
CA ALA A 47 -5.57 7.64 9.38
C ALA A 47 -6.04 6.25 9.82
N HIS A 48 -5.32 5.60 10.74
CA HIS A 48 -5.69 4.29 11.30
C HIS A 48 -6.77 4.43 12.39
N PRO A 49 -7.68 3.44 12.53
CA PRO A 49 -8.70 3.45 13.57
C PRO A 49 -8.13 3.25 14.98
N SER A 50 -6.89 2.76 15.11
CA SER A 50 -6.23 2.57 16.40
C SER A 50 -7.12 1.71 17.33
N LEU A 51 -7.49 2.21 18.50
CA LEU A 51 -8.37 1.53 19.47
C LEU A 51 -9.86 1.57 19.10
N TYR A 52 -10.25 2.34 18.08
CA TYR A 52 -11.64 2.55 17.67
C TYR A 52 -12.08 1.59 16.55
N SER A 53 -11.29 0.56 16.24
CA SER A 53 -11.68 -0.47 15.28
C SER A 53 -12.92 -1.23 15.78
N SER A 54 -13.98 -1.25 14.97
CA SER A 54 -15.26 -1.87 15.33
C SER A 54 -15.17 -3.40 15.23
N GLY A 55 -14.73 -4.07 16.28
CA GLY A 55 -14.63 -5.54 16.31
C GLY A 55 -13.73 -6.06 17.43
N ALA A 56 -13.77 -7.37 17.69
CA ALA A 56 -13.14 -8.08 18.81
C ALA A 56 -11.59 -8.02 18.91
N HIS A 57 -10.95 -7.04 18.25
CA HIS A 57 -9.53 -6.78 18.34
C HIS A 57 -9.24 -6.10 19.69
N ARG A 58 -8.72 -6.89 20.63
CA ARG A 58 -8.12 -6.37 21.87
C ARG A 58 -6.74 -5.80 21.53
N GLY A 59 -6.68 -4.62 20.92
CA GLY A 59 -5.40 -3.98 20.55
C GLY A 59 -5.55 -2.77 19.63
N MET A 60 -4.43 -2.11 19.37
CA MET A 60 -4.34 -1.00 18.42
C MET A 60 -4.32 -1.55 16.99
N ASP A 61 -5.30 -1.18 16.18
CA ASP A 61 -5.38 -1.53 14.77
C ASP A 61 -4.58 -0.52 13.93
N CYS A 62 -3.43 -0.96 13.43
CA CYS A 62 -2.53 -0.21 12.55
C CYS A 62 -2.54 -0.74 11.10
N SER A 63 -3.46 -1.66 10.78
CA SER A 63 -3.51 -2.31 9.46
C SER A 63 -4.69 -1.82 8.63
N HIS A 64 -5.79 -1.44 9.28
CA HIS A 64 -6.96 -0.89 8.61
C HIS A 64 -6.95 0.63 8.60
N TRP A 65 -7.79 1.23 7.76
CA TRP A 65 -7.93 2.67 7.64
C TRP A 65 -9.34 3.09 8.04
N CYS A 66 -9.47 4.27 8.66
CA CYS A 66 -10.77 4.92 8.78
C CYS A 66 -11.34 5.25 7.39
N VAL A 67 -12.68 5.14 7.25
CA VAL A 67 -13.42 5.52 6.04
C VAL A 67 -13.59 7.04 6.00
N SER A 68 -13.62 7.67 4.81
CA SER A 68 -13.40 9.12 4.60
C SER A 68 -11.93 9.53 4.83
N GLY A 69 -10.99 8.84 4.18
CA GLY A 69 -9.55 8.98 4.44
C GLY A 69 -8.64 8.45 3.34
N VAL A 70 -7.61 7.68 3.74
CA VAL A 70 -6.58 7.14 2.82
C VAL A 70 -7.19 6.32 1.67
N PRO A 71 -8.15 5.40 1.92
CA PRO A 71 -8.77 4.64 0.83
C PRO A 71 -9.51 5.51 -0.20
N ASP A 72 -10.08 6.65 0.21
CA ASP A 72 -10.76 7.56 -0.73
C ASP A 72 -9.75 8.26 -1.64
N THR A 73 -8.56 8.57 -1.13
CA THR A 73 -7.47 9.10 -1.96
C THR A 73 -7.04 8.09 -3.02
N TRP A 74 -6.94 6.80 -2.65
CA TRP A 74 -6.66 5.73 -3.62
C TRP A 74 -7.73 5.65 -4.71
N ASN A 75 -9.02 5.79 -4.33
CA ASN A 75 -10.13 5.80 -5.28
C ASN A 75 -10.04 6.98 -6.26
N HIS A 76 -9.67 8.17 -5.81
CA HIS A 76 -9.48 9.33 -6.69
C HIS A 76 -8.32 9.13 -7.67
N LEU A 77 -7.19 8.60 -7.21
CA LEU A 77 -6.05 8.31 -8.08
C LEU A 77 -6.39 7.22 -9.11
N LEU A 78 -7.10 6.18 -8.69
CA LEU A 78 -7.59 5.13 -9.59
C LEU A 78 -8.54 5.70 -10.64
N TYR A 79 -9.49 6.54 -10.22
CA TYR A 79 -10.42 7.19 -11.13
C TYR A 79 -9.69 8.05 -12.17
N ALA A 80 -8.73 8.87 -11.73
CA ALA A 80 -7.92 9.69 -12.63
C ALA A 80 -7.18 8.84 -13.66
N GLU A 81 -6.55 7.73 -13.24
CA GLU A 81 -5.86 6.82 -14.14
C GLU A 81 -6.78 6.16 -15.17
N LEU A 82 -7.96 5.71 -14.75
CA LEU A 82 -8.94 5.13 -15.66
C LEU A 82 -9.43 6.14 -16.69
N MET A 83 -9.64 7.40 -16.29
CA MET A 83 -10.05 8.48 -17.19
C MET A 83 -8.94 8.87 -18.18
N VAL A 84 -7.69 8.93 -17.74
CA VAL A 84 -6.55 9.20 -18.64
C VAL A 84 -6.45 8.08 -19.67
N ARG A 85 -6.50 6.82 -19.25
CA ARG A 85 -6.44 5.66 -20.16
C ARG A 85 -7.60 5.61 -21.14
N SER A 86 -8.82 5.98 -20.73
CA SER A 86 -9.96 6.01 -21.64
C SER A 86 -9.88 7.12 -22.67
N ASN A 87 -9.22 8.24 -22.35
CA ASN A 87 -9.14 9.43 -23.19
C ASN A 87 -7.88 9.50 -24.06
N THR A 88 -6.94 8.56 -23.90
CA THR A 88 -5.73 8.51 -24.72
C THR A 88 -6.04 7.77 -26.02
N PRO A 89 -5.89 8.39 -27.21
CA PRO A 89 -6.05 7.68 -28.48
C PRO A 89 -4.98 6.58 -28.57
N THR A 90 -5.41 5.33 -28.79
CA THR A 90 -4.52 4.20 -29.09
C THR A 90 -3.74 4.41 -30.37
#